data_AF-A0A8J8BLJ4-F1
#
_entry.id   AF-A0A8J8BLJ4-F1
#
_cell.length_a   1.000
_cell.length_b   1.000
_cell.length_c   1.000
_cell.angle_alpha   90.00
_cell.angle_beta   90.00
_cell.angle_gamma   90.00
#
_symmetry.space_group_name_H-M   'P 1'
#
loop_
_entity.id
_entity.type
_entity.pdbx_description
1 polymer ?
#
loop_
_entity_poly.entity_id
_entity_poly.type
_entity_poly.pdbx_seq_one_letter_code
_entity_poly.pdbx_strand_id
1 'polypeptide(L)'
;MTIKFVEKKKGSIEVEFDDKVLPNLMRTDLIKHDVDSYCYDPHPLLPGYRLHVDAKDTMKEIKDSVNRVEKDWKDFGKAVTKTAATKTAATKTAATKKKPASKK
;
A
#
# COMPACT_ATOMS: atom_id res chain seq x y z
N MET A 1 -3.83 -7.62 13.03
CA MET A 1 -3.35 -8.21 11.77
C MET A 1 -2.43 -9.34 12.14
N THR A 2 -2.80 -10.56 11.74
CA THR A 2 -2.00 -11.76 11.98
C THR A 2 -1.35 -12.16 10.67
N ILE A 3 -0.07 -12.52 10.73
CA ILE A 3 0.66 -13.08 9.60
C ILE A 3 1.14 -14.46 10.02
N LYS A 4 0.86 -15.47 9.20
CA LYS A 4 1.35 -16.83 9.42
C LYS A 4 2.16 -17.29 8.21
N PHE A 5 3.37 -17.78 8.45
CA PHE A 5 4.13 -18.47 7.42
C PHE A 5 3.58 -19.89 7.29
N VAL A 6 2.99 -20.20 6.14
CA VAL A 6 2.41 -21.51 5.83
C VAL A 6 3.49 -22.44 5.28
N GLU A 7 4.35 -21.90 4.41
CA GLU A 7 5.43 -22.65 3.80
C GLU A 7 6.70 -21.79 3.74
N LYS A 8 7.83 -22.41 4.06
CA LYS A 8 9.16 -21.81 3.92
C LYS A 8 10.12 -22.84 3.35
N LYS A 9 10.22 -22.89 2.02
CA LYS A 9 11.19 -23.73 1.31
C LYS A 9 12.31 -22.86 0.74
N LYS A 10 13.39 -23.51 0.30
CA LYS A 10 14.48 -22.83 -0.39
C LYS A 10 14.00 -22.47 -1.79
N GLY A 11 13.67 -21.19 -2.00
CA GLY A 11 13.16 -20.69 -3.27
C GLY A 11 11.70 -20.24 -3.24
N SER A 12 10.89 -20.74 -2.30
CA SER A 12 9.47 -20.38 -2.19
C SER A 12 9.03 -20.07 -0.76
N ILE A 13 8.19 -19.06 -0.61
CA ILE A 13 7.56 -18.72 0.67
C ILE A 13 6.07 -18.50 0.46
N GLU A 14 5.28 -19.07 1.36
CA GLU A 14 3.84 -18.80 1.46
C GLU A 14 3.51 -18.13 2.79
N VAL A 15 2.76 -17.04 2.67
CA VAL A 15 2.32 -16.22 3.80
C VAL A 15 0.81 -16.09 3.77
N GLU A 16 0.15 -16.45 4.86
CA GLU A 16 -1.27 -16.30 5.07
C GLU A 16 -1.59 -14.98 5.79
N PHE A 17 -2.64 -14.32 5.32
CA PHE A 17 -3.14 -13.03 5.75
C PHE A 17 -4.64 -13.10 6.05
N ASP A 18 -5.05 -12.33 7.06
CA ASP A 18 -6.46 -12.19 7.44
C ASP A 18 -7.28 -11.37 6.40
N ASP A 19 -6.61 -10.52 5.61
CA ASP A 19 -7.24 -9.59 4.66
C ASP A 19 -6.60 -9.67 3.27
N LYS A 20 -7.36 -9.29 2.23
CA LYS A 20 -6.96 -9.35 0.83
C LYS A 20 -6.11 -8.18 0.36
N VAL A 21 -6.17 -7.03 1.03
CA VAL A 21 -5.58 -5.79 0.51
C VAL A 21 -4.06 -5.87 0.53
N LEU A 22 -3.50 -6.32 1.65
CA LEU A 22 -2.06 -6.43 1.84
C LEU A 22 -1.38 -7.46 0.91
N PRO A 23 -1.84 -8.72 0.81
CA PRO A 23 -1.22 -9.68 -0.11
C PRO A 23 -1.31 -9.20 -1.57
N ASN A 24 -2.40 -8.57 -1.98
CA ASN A 24 -2.52 -8.02 -3.34
C ASN A 24 -1.61 -6.81 -3.59
N LEU A 25 -1.43 -5.95 -2.59
CA LEU A 25 -0.50 -4.82 -2.67
C LEU A 25 0.94 -5.30 -2.80
N MET A 26 1.34 -6.26 -1.96
CA MET A 26 2.66 -6.88 -2.00
C MET A 26 2.89 -7.63 -3.32
N ARG A 27 1.94 -8.44 -3.76
CA ARG A 27 1.97 -9.10 -5.08
C ARG A 27 2.21 -8.09 -6.20
N THR A 28 1.48 -6.98 -6.18
CA THR A 28 1.61 -5.94 -7.21
C THR A 28 3.01 -5.32 -7.22
N ASP A 29 3.60 -5.09 -6.06
CA ASP A 29 4.99 -4.61 -5.96
C ASP A 29 6.00 -5.67 -6.41
N LEU A 30 5.84 -6.91 -5.99
CA LEU A 30 6.73 -8.02 -6.37
C LEU A 30 6.74 -8.26 -7.88
N ILE A 31 5.57 -8.30 -8.52
CA ILE A 31 5.46 -8.45 -9.98
C ILE A 31 6.16 -7.31 -10.72
N LYS A 32 6.08 -6.06 -10.21
CA LYS A 32 6.77 -4.91 -10.82
C LYS A 32 8.29 -5.02 -10.77
N HIS A 33 8.83 -5.88 -9.92
CA HIS A 33 10.27 -6.11 -9.76
C HIS A 33 10.69 -7.49 -10.29
N ASP A 34 9.90 -8.05 -11.22
CA ASP A 34 10.17 -9.34 -11.88
C ASP A 34 10.28 -10.53 -10.90
N VAL A 35 9.58 -10.44 -9.76
CA VAL A 35 9.46 -11.54 -8.79
C VAL A 35 8.15 -12.29 -9.02
N ASP A 36 8.25 -13.60 -9.23
CA ASP A 36 7.07 -14.44 -9.43
C ASP A 36 6.26 -14.53 -8.13
N SER A 37 5.00 -14.10 -8.21
CA SER A 37 4.11 -14.08 -7.06
C SER A 37 2.64 -14.13 -7.45
N TYR A 38 1.87 -14.88 -6.66
CA TYR A 38 0.43 -15.01 -6.85
C TYR A 38 -0.30 -15.07 -5.51
N CYS A 39 -1.58 -14.67 -5.55
CA CYS A 39 -2.45 -14.70 -4.39
C CYS A 39 -3.49 -15.82 -4.53
N TYR A 40 -3.75 -16.53 -3.44
CA TYR A 40 -4.90 -17.42 -3.31
C TYR A 40 -6.02 -16.72 -2.54
N ASP A 41 -7.24 -16.87 -3.06
CA ASP A 41 -8.45 -16.52 -2.34
C ASP A 41 -8.75 -17.56 -1.25
N PRO A 42 -9.42 -17.15 -0.15
CA PRO A 42 -9.77 -18.04 0.94
C PRO A 42 -10.71 -19.14 0.45
N HIS A 43 -10.44 -20.37 0.88
CA HIS A 43 -11.26 -21.54 0.58
C HIS A 43 -11.88 -22.08 1.89
N PRO A 44 -13.06 -22.72 1.87
CA PRO A 44 -13.67 -23.28 3.09
C PRO A 44 -12.76 -24.20 3.92
N LEU A 45 -11.78 -24.86 3.27
CA LEU A 45 -10.79 -25.74 3.92
C LEU A 45 -9.47 -25.03 4.27
N LEU A 46 -9.22 -23.86 3.68
CA LEU A 46 -8.01 -23.06 3.85
C LEU A 46 -8.44 -21.61 4.09
N PRO A 47 -8.88 -21.29 5.32
CA PRO A 47 -9.38 -19.96 5.64
C PRO A 47 -8.21 -18.98 5.71
N GLY A 48 -8.03 -18.16 4.67
CA GLY A 48 -7.05 -17.08 4.66
C GLY A 48 -6.62 -16.70 3.24
N TYR A 49 -6.30 -15.43 3.05
CA TYR A 49 -5.67 -14.98 1.81
C TYR A 49 -4.21 -15.37 1.85
N ARG A 50 -3.69 -15.99 0.80
CA ARG A 50 -2.29 -16.44 0.81
C ARG A 50 -1.51 -15.77 -0.30
N LEU A 51 -0.33 -15.26 0.02
CA LEU A 51 0.65 -14.80 -0.94
C LEU A 51 1.70 -15.88 -1.08
N HIS A 52 1.87 -16.37 -2.31
CA HIS A 52 3.02 -17.18 -2.69
C HIS A 52 4.05 -16.30 -3.39
N VAL A 53 5.32 -16.51 -3.05
CA VAL A 53 6.45 -15.81 -3.65
C VAL A 53 7.52 -16.83 -4.03
N ASP A 54 7.96 -16.83 -5.28
CA ASP A 54 9.06 -17.63 -5.79
C ASP A 54 10.21 -16.72 -6.24
N ALA A 55 11.38 -16.91 -5.62
CA ALA A 55 12.59 -16.15 -5.90
C ALA A 55 13.84 -16.88 -5.39
N LYS A 56 15.01 -16.54 -5.94
CA LYS A 56 16.30 -17.06 -5.43
C LYS A 56 16.53 -16.73 -3.96
N ASP A 57 16.09 -15.55 -3.51
CA ASP A 57 16.13 -15.09 -2.12
C ASP A 57 14.77 -14.48 -1.71
N THR A 58 13.78 -15.34 -1.52
CA THR A 58 12.40 -14.95 -1.19
C THR A 58 12.27 -14.06 0.03
N MET A 59 13.04 -14.32 1.10
CA MET A 59 12.98 -13.49 2.31
C MET A 59 13.46 -12.07 2.06
N LYS A 60 14.50 -11.91 1.24
CA LYS A 60 15.01 -10.58 0.87
C LYS A 60 13.97 -9.84 0.02
N GLU A 61 13.41 -10.48 -1.01
CA GLU A 61 12.41 -9.86 -1.88
C GLU A 61 11.15 -9.42 -1.11
N ILE A 62 10.69 -10.25 -0.17
CA ILE A 62 9.56 -9.90 0.70
C ILE A 62 9.90 -8.68 1.56
N LYS A 63 11.08 -8.63 2.19
CA LYS A 63 11.50 -7.48 3.01
C LYS A 63 11.62 -6.21 2.18
N ASP A 64 12.23 -6.31 1.00
CA ASP A 64 12.40 -5.18 0.11
C ASP A 64 11.04 -4.67 -0.38
N SER A 65 10.09 -5.57 -0.65
CA SER A 65 8.71 -5.21 -0.99
C SER A 65 7.99 -4.47 0.13
N VAL A 66 8.12 -4.94 1.38
CA VAL A 66 7.56 -4.23 2.56
C VAL A 66 8.13 -2.81 2.66
N ASN A 67 9.45 -2.66 2.52
CA ASN A 67 10.10 -1.35 2.60
C ASN A 67 9.64 -0.39 1.49
N ARG A 68 9.46 -0.89 0.27
CA ARG A 68 8.96 -0.11 -0.87
C ARG A 68 7.51 0.34 -0.64
N VAL A 69 6.64 -0.59 -0.25
CA VAL A 69 5.24 -0.30 0.08
C VAL A 69 5.14 0.74 1.21
N GLU A 70 5.96 0.63 2.25
CA GLU A 70 5.99 1.61 3.34
C GLU A 70 6.41 3.01 2.85
N LYS A 71 7.42 3.07 1.97
CA LYS A 71 7.88 4.32 1.38
C LYS A 71 6.80 4.97 0.52
N ASP A 72 6.16 4.20 -0.37
CA ASP A 72 5.09 4.67 -1.23
C ASP A 72 3.92 5.22 -0.41
N TRP A 73 3.56 4.55 0.68
CA TRP A 73 2.52 5.00 1.59
C TRP A 73 2.87 6.33 2.27
N LYS A 74 4.12 6.48 2.73
CA LYS A 74 4.60 7.74 3.33
C LYS A 74 4.58 8.88 2.32
N ASP A 75 5.01 8.63 1.09
CA ASP A 75 5.06 9.66 0.05
C ASP A 75 3.66 10.07 -0.42
N PHE A 76 2.73 9.10 -0.50
CA PHE A 76 1.30 9.38 -0.68
C PHE A 76 0.76 10.29 0.43
N GLY A 77 1.03 9.95 1.70
CA GLY A 77 0.61 10.77 2.85
C GLY A 77 1.10 12.21 2.75
N LYS A 78 2.39 12.42 2.46
CA LYS A 78 2.97 13.76 2.25
C LYS A 78 2.29 14.52 1.11
N ALA A 79 2.03 13.85 -0.01
CA ALA A 79 1.39 14.46 -1.18
C ALA A 79 -0.04 14.91 -0.88
N VAL A 80 -0.81 14.09 -0.15
CA VAL A 80 -2.17 14.41 0.29
C VAL A 80 -2.15 15.61 1.24
N THR A 81 -1.30 15.60 2.27
CA THR A 81 -1.21 16.72 3.22
C THR A 81 -0.80 18.02 2.53
N LYS A 82 0.19 17.99 1.63
CA LYS A 82 0.61 19.15 0.84
C LYS A 82 -0.56 19.72 0.04
N THR A 83 -1.31 18.86 -0.66
CA THR A 83 -2.44 19.27 -1.50
C THR A 83 -3.60 19.84 -0.69
N ALA A 84 -3.92 19.22 0.46
CA ALA A 84 -4.96 19.68 1.37
C ALA A 84 -4.62 21.06 1.99
N ALA A 85 -3.36 21.29 2.33
CA ALA A 85 -2.88 22.57 2.86
C ALA A 85 -3.01 23.70 1.81
N THR A 86 -2.64 23.44 0.55
CA THR A 86 -2.79 24.42 -0.54
C THR A 86 -4.24 24.79 -0.85
N LYS A 87 -5.19 23.84 -0.74
CA LYS A 87 -6.61 24.14 -0.94
C LYS A 87 -7.17 25.03 0.19
N THR A 88 -6.75 24.81 1.43
CA THR A 88 -7.19 25.64 2.57
C THR A 88 -6.71 27.10 2.45
N ALA A 89 -5.55 27.34 1.83
CA ALA A 89 -5.03 28.69 1.57
C ALA A 89 -5.81 29.42 0.45
N ALA A 90 -6.20 28.71 -0.61
CA ALA A 90 -6.98 29.27 -1.73
C ALA A 90 -8.41 29.65 -1.32
N THR A 91 -9.05 28.88 -0.42
CA THR A 91 -10.40 29.20 0.07
C THR A 91 -10.39 30.41 1.03
N LYS A 92 -9.29 30.63 1.77
CA LYS A 92 -9.16 31.81 2.66
C LYS A 92 -8.90 33.12 1.92
N THR A 93 -8.29 33.10 0.73
CA THR A 93 -8.05 34.32 -0.08
C THR A 93 -9.27 34.74 -0.92
N ALA A 94 -10.20 33.82 -1.21
CA ALA A 94 -11.46 34.15 -1.89
C ALA A 94 -12.48 34.84 -0.95
N ALA A 95 -12.45 34.54 0.35
CA ALA A 95 -13.38 35.13 1.33
C ALA A 95 -13.05 36.58 1.72
N THR A 96 -11.83 37.08 1.47
CA THR A 96 -11.39 38.43 1.88
C THR A 96 -11.48 39.49 0.77
N LYS A 97 -11.83 39.12 -0.48
CA LYS A 97 -11.97 40.08 -1.60
C LYS A 97 -13.39 40.56 -1.91
N LYS A 98 -14.43 40.11 -1.19
CA LYS A 98 -15.80 40.68 -1.28
C LYS A 98 -16.06 41.70 -0.17
N LYS A 99 -15.34 42.82 -0.19
CA LYS A 99 -15.86 44.09 0.34
C LYS A 99 -15.27 45.28 -0.42
N PRO A 100 -16.09 45.93 -1.26
CA PRO A 100 -16.22 47.37 -1.27
C PRO A 100 -17.62 47.68 -0.71
N ALA A 101 -17.81 48.37 0.42
CA ALA A 101 -17.50 49.77 0.66
C ALA A 101 -17.97 50.69 -0.47
N SER A 102 -19.21 51.20 -0.37
CA SER A 102 -19.63 52.58 -0.69
C SER A 102 -21.15 52.67 -0.45
N LYS A 103 -21.66 53.45 0.53
CA LYS A 103 -22.08 54.87 0.39
C LYS A 103 -22.91 55.05 -0.90
N LYS A 104 -24.19 55.43 -0.84
CA LYS A 104 -24.76 56.62 -0.20
C LYS A 104 -26.28 56.47 -0.14
#